data_AF-A0A7R9LB85-F1
#
_entry.id   AF-A0A7R9LB85-F1
#
_cell.length_a   1.000
_cell.length_b   1.000
_cell.length_c   1.000
_cell.angle_alpha   90.00
_cell.angle_beta   90.00
_cell.angle_gamma   90.00
#
_symmetry.space_group_name_H-M   'P 1'
#
loop_
_entity.id
_entity.type
_entity.pdbx_description
1 polymer ?
#
loop_
_entity_poly.entity_id
_entity_poly.type
_entity_poly.pdbx_seq_one_letter_code
_entity_poly.pdbx_strand_id
1 'polypeptide(L)'
;ALEAQISGIERQYKVPPQTISEELKYDLVEAVYEWANGKSFAEVLDITPVQEGIIVRCIQRLDELLKYIKMAANKMGNKELEEKAREKMLIKEFLRLFVGLKALLLFLKP
;
A
#
# COMPACT_ATOMS: atom_id res chain seq x y z
N ALA A 1 16.83 14.50 -5.90
CA ALA A 1 18.08 14.21 -6.65
C ALA A 1 17.84 13.23 -7.80
N LEU A 2 17.28 12.04 -7.52
CA LEU A 2 16.95 11.05 -8.56
C LEU A 2 15.85 11.53 -9.53
N GLU A 3 14.79 12.15 -9.01
CA GLU A 3 13.69 12.69 -9.83
C GLU A 3 14.17 13.75 -10.82
N ALA A 4 15.07 14.64 -10.39
CA ALA A 4 15.67 15.63 -11.28
C ALA A 4 16.48 15.00 -12.43
N GLN A 5 17.14 13.86 -12.19
CA GLN A 5 17.85 13.11 -13.22
C GLN A 5 16.87 12.43 -14.18
N ILE A 6 15.81 11.82 -13.66
CA ILE A 6 14.75 11.18 -14.44
C ILE A 6 14.06 12.22 -15.34
N SER A 7 13.66 13.37 -14.79
CA SER A 7 13.03 14.46 -15.56
C SER A 7 13.96 15.04 -16.64
N GLY A 8 15.28 15.06 -16.40
CA GLY A 8 16.26 15.47 -17.41
C GLY A 8 16.27 14.52 -18.60
N ILE A 9 16.26 13.20 -18.35
CA ILE A 9 16.21 12.16 -19.39
C ILE A 9 14.86 12.16 -20.10
N GLU A 10 13.74 12.29 -19.38
CA GLU A 10 12.40 12.35 -19.95
C GLU A 10 12.25 13.52 -20.94
N ARG A 11 12.79 14.70 -20.59
CA ARG A 11 12.86 15.85 -21.51
C ARG A 11 13.72 15.57 -22.73
N GLN A 12 14.86 14.92 -22.55
CA GLN A 12 15.75 14.55 -23.66
C GLN A 12 15.05 13.63 -24.67
N TYR A 13 14.22 12.71 -24.20
CA TYR A 13 13.47 11.77 -25.04
C TYR A 13 12.03 12.21 -25.36
N LYS A 14 11.68 13.49 -25.09
CA LYS A 14 10.35 14.08 -25.36
C LYS A 14 9.18 13.30 -24.73
N VAL A 15 9.42 12.66 -23.59
CA VAL A 15 8.36 12.03 -22.80
C VAL A 15 7.56 13.16 -22.14
N PRO A 16 6.22 13.20 -22.29
CA PRO A 16 5.40 14.23 -21.65
C PRO A 16 5.54 14.13 -20.13
N PRO A 17 5.64 15.27 -19.42
CA PRO A 17 5.79 15.26 -17.97
C PRO A 17 4.58 14.56 -17.35
N GLN A 18 4.84 13.51 -16.57
CA GLN A 18 3.80 12.90 -15.76
C GLN A 18 3.53 13.83 -14.58
N THR A 19 2.35 14.44 -14.53
CA THR A 19 1.91 15.19 -13.35
C THR A 19 1.55 14.18 -12.26
N ILE A 20 2.55 13.69 -11.56
CA ILE A 20 2.33 12.99 -10.30
C ILE A 20 1.88 14.07 -9.34
N SER A 21 0.59 14.08 -9.00
CA SER A 21 0.08 14.94 -7.92
C SER A 21 0.80 14.56 -6.63
N GLU A 22 1.78 15.37 -6.21
CA GLU A 22 2.63 15.17 -5.03
C GLU A 22 1.89 15.31 -3.70
N GLU A 23 0.55 15.33 -3.71
CA GLU A 23 -0.25 15.41 -2.50
C GLU A 23 -0.23 14.06 -1.78
N LEU A 24 0.84 13.83 -1.05
CA LEU A 24 0.96 12.73 -0.10
C LEU A 24 -0.15 12.88 0.94
N LYS A 25 -1.04 11.89 0.99
CA LYS A 25 -2.10 11.83 2.00
C LYS A 25 -1.51 11.34 3.32
N TYR A 26 -0.91 12.24 4.08
CA TYR A 26 -0.26 11.93 5.36
C TYR A 26 -1.20 11.21 6.33
N ASP A 27 -2.48 11.61 6.39
CA ASP A 27 -3.50 10.98 7.25
C ASP A 27 -3.67 9.48 6.95
N LEU A 28 -3.52 9.09 5.69
CA LEU A 28 -3.63 7.70 5.27
C LEU A 28 -2.35 6.92 5.59
N VAL A 29 -1.18 7.57 5.57
CA VAL A 29 0.09 6.95 5.93
C VAL A 29 0.08 6.56 7.40
N GLU A 30 -0.36 7.46 8.28
CA GLU A 30 -0.46 7.20 9.72
C GLU A 30 -1.45 6.06 10.02
N ALA A 31 -2.64 6.08 9.41
CA ALA A 31 -3.63 5.02 9.57
C ALA A 31 -3.11 3.63 9.17
N VAL A 32 -2.41 3.54 8.03
CA VAL A 32 -1.85 2.27 7.54
C VAL A 32 -0.65 1.80 8.38
N TYR A 33 0.14 2.74 8.91
CA TYR A 33 1.25 2.44 9.81
C TYR A 33 0.76 1.85 11.13
N GLU A 34 -0.21 2.48 11.77
CA GLU A 34 -0.79 2.02 13.02
C GLU A 34 -1.51 0.67 12.86
N TRP A 35 -2.19 0.47 11.73
CA TRP A 35 -2.72 -0.84 11.35
C TRP A 35 -1.62 -1.91 11.27
N ALA A 36 -0.47 -1.60 10.65
CA ALA A 36 0.66 -2.52 10.54
C ALA A 36 1.35 -2.81 11.89
N ASN A 37 1.15 -1.96 12.90
CA ASN A 37 1.60 -2.19 14.27
C ASN A 37 0.62 -3.02 15.11
N GLY A 38 -0.50 -3.45 14.53
CA GLY A 38 -1.47 -4.34 15.18
C GLY A 38 -2.63 -3.64 15.88
N LYS A 39 -2.83 -2.32 15.68
CA LYS A 39 -4.06 -1.66 16.12
C LYS A 39 -5.28 -2.25 15.43
N SER A 40 -6.39 -2.31 16.15
CA SER A 40 -7.66 -2.75 15.60
C SER A 40 -8.18 -1.76 14.55
N PHE A 41 -9.09 -2.21 13.68
CA PHE A 41 -9.60 -1.34 12.62
C PHE A 41 -10.37 -0.16 13.20
N ALA A 42 -11.08 -0.36 14.32
CA ALA A 42 -11.79 0.69 15.03
C ALA A 42 -10.83 1.80 15.50
N GLU A 43 -9.71 1.44 16.13
CA GLU A 43 -8.69 2.41 16.55
C GLU A 43 -8.09 3.17 15.37
N VAL A 44 -7.95 2.53 14.21
CA VAL A 44 -7.47 3.17 12.97
C VAL A 44 -8.48 4.19 12.42
N LEU A 45 -9.78 3.95 12.57
CA LEU A 45 -10.81 4.92 12.17
C LEU A 45 -10.81 6.18 13.03
N ASP A 46 -10.37 6.06 14.29
CA ASP A 46 -10.25 7.22 15.18
C ASP A 46 -9.01 8.08 14.89
N ILE A 47 -8.02 7.53 14.16
CA ILE A 47 -6.78 8.22 13.79
C ILE A 47 -6.97 9.11 12.56
N THR A 48 -7.82 8.71 11.62
CA THR A 48 -7.96 9.41 10.34
C THR A 48 -9.42 9.66 9.96
N PRO A 49 -9.78 10.85 9.47
CA PRO A 49 -11.13 11.14 8.97
C PRO A 49 -11.38 10.53 7.57
N VAL A 50 -10.43 9.77 7.02
CA VAL A 50 -10.54 9.15 5.71
C VAL A 50 -11.58 8.03 5.72
N GLN A 51 -12.41 7.97 4.68
CA GLN A 51 -13.44 6.94 4.54
C GLN A 51 -12.84 5.51 4.62
N GLU A 52 -13.54 4.61 5.33
CA GLU A 52 -13.08 3.24 5.61
C GLU A 52 -12.76 2.46 4.34
N GLY A 53 -13.57 2.67 3.28
CA GLY A 53 -13.37 2.04 1.98
C GLY A 53 -12.08 2.47 1.30
N ILE A 54 -11.60 3.70 1.53
CA ILE A 54 -10.31 4.17 1.02
C ILE A 54 -9.18 3.48 1.78
N ILE A 55 -9.26 3.42 3.12
CA ILE A 55 -8.27 2.76 3.98
C ILE A 55 -8.10 1.29 3.57
N VAL A 56 -9.21 0.55 3.46
CA VAL A 56 -9.20 -0.86 3.05
C VAL A 56 -8.55 -1.04 1.67
N ARG A 57 -8.93 -0.23 0.68
CA ARG A 57 -8.33 -0.28 -0.67
C ARG A 57 -6.83 0.02 -0.64
N CYS A 58 -6.40 0.97 0.17
CA CYS A 58 -4.98 1.32 0.29
C CYS A 58 -4.17 0.21 0.95
N ILE A 59 -4.70 -0.45 1.98
CA ILE A 59 -4.06 -1.60 2.61
C ILE A 59 -3.95 -2.80 1.64
N GLN A 60 -4.98 -3.03 0.82
CA GLN A 60 -4.97 -4.05 -0.25
C GLN A 60 -3.93 -3.73 -1.33
N ARG A 61 -3.91 -2.51 -1.85
CA ARG A 61 -2.90 -2.07 -2.83
C ARG A 61 -1.49 -2.16 -2.29
N LEU A 62 -1.29 -1.83 -1.01
CA LEU A 62 0.01 -1.98 -0.36
C LEU A 62 0.41 -3.47 -0.24
N ASP A 63 -0.55 -4.38 -0.04
CA ASP A 63 -0.28 -5.83 -0.07
C ASP A 63 0.21 -6.31 -1.43
N GLU A 64 -0.44 -5.85 -2.49
CA GLU A 64 -0.05 -6.15 -3.87
C GLU A 64 1.34 -5.58 -4.17
N LEU A 65 1.61 -4.34 -3.76
CA LEU A 65 2.92 -3.71 -3.90
C LEU A 65 4.02 -4.51 -3.20
N LEU A 66 3.78 -5.00 -1.98
CA LEU A 66 4.74 -5.84 -1.25
C LEU A 66 5.05 -7.15 -1.98
N LYS A 67 4.07 -7.75 -2.68
CA LYS A 67 4.31 -8.92 -3.54
C LYS A 67 5.25 -8.58 -4.68
N TYR A 68 5.04 -7.45 -5.35
CA TYR A 68 5.93 -7.00 -6.43
C TYR A 68 7.34 -6.67 -5.92
N ILE A 69 7.46 -6.04 -4.75
CA ILE A 69 8.75 -5.75 -4.11
C ILE A 69 9.48 -7.06 -3.80
N LYS A 70 8.80 -8.06 -3.23
CA LYS A 70 9.39 -9.37 -2.96
C LYS A 70 9.90 -10.04 -4.24
N MET A 71 9.10 -10.02 -5.31
CA MET A 71 9.50 -10.58 -6.61
C MET A 71 10.70 -9.85 -7.22
N ALA A 72 10.73 -8.52 -7.15
CA ALA A 72 11.84 -7.72 -7.63
C ALA A 72 13.11 -7.97 -6.80
N ALA A 73 12.99 -8.02 -5.46
CA ALA A 73 14.08 -8.32 -4.54
C ALA A 73 14.70 -9.69 -4.84
N ASN A 74 13.85 -10.70 -5.03
CA ASN A 74 14.27 -12.04 -5.42
C ASN A 74 15.04 -12.03 -6.76
N LYS A 75 14.51 -11.32 -7.77
CA LYS A 75 15.14 -11.20 -9.09
C LYS A 75 16.47 -10.45 -9.07
N MET A 76 16.62 -9.50 -8.16
CA MET A 76 17.88 -8.77 -7.92
C MET A 76 18.87 -9.53 -7.03
N GLY A 77 18.48 -10.68 -6.46
CA GLY A 77 19.29 -11.43 -5.50
C GLY A 77 19.41 -10.76 -4.11
N ASN A 78 18.58 -9.75 -3.82
CA ASN A 78 18.59 -9.06 -2.54
C ASN A 78 17.70 -9.78 -1.52
N LYS A 79 18.30 -10.74 -0.81
CA LYS A 79 17.61 -11.57 0.19
C LYS A 79 17.12 -10.77 1.40
N GLU A 80 17.84 -9.74 1.82
CA GLU A 80 17.43 -8.89 2.95
C GLU A 80 16.12 -8.17 2.65
N LEU A 81 16.00 -7.60 1.44
CA LEU A 81 14.78 -6.93 1.01
C LEU A 81 13.62 -7.92 0.81
N GLU A 82 13.91 -9.13 0.32
CA GLU A 82 12.91 -10.19 0.19
C GLU A 82 12.31 -10.58 1.55
N GLU A 83 13.16 -10.75 2.57
CA GLU A 83 12.72 -11.14 3.91
C GLU A 83 11.96 -10.01 4.61
N LYS A 84 12.43 -8.76 4.51
CA LYS A 84 11.69 -7.60 5.02
C LYS A 84 10.30 -7.47 4.38
N ALA A 85 10.18 -7.69 3.07
CA ALA A 85 8.89 -7.66 2.39
C ALA A 85 7.97 -8.81 2.85
N ARG A 86 8.54 -10.00 3.10
CA ARG A 86 7.81 -11.16 3.62
C ARG A 86 7.28 -10.94 5.03
N GLU A 87 8.10 -10.45 5.95
CA GLU A 87 7.73 -10.16 7.34
C GLU A 87 6.54 -9.18 7.41
N LYS A 88 6.62 -8.07 6.68
CA LYS A 88 5.55 -7.06 6.64
C LYS A 88 4.29 -7.52 5.93
N MET A 89 4.37 -8.57 5.09
CA MET A 89 3.23 -9.20 4.46
C MET A 89 2.51 -10.20 5.39
N LEU A 90 3.24 -10.84 6.32
CA LEU A 90 2.69 -11.84 7.26
C LEU A 90 1.85 -11.24 8.40
N ILE A 91 2.02 -9.96 8.72
CA ILE A 91 1.23 -9.24 9.74
C ILE A 91 -0.28 -9.12 9.35
N LYS A 92 -0.67 -9.61 8.17
CA LYS A 92 -1.99 -9.40 7.54
C LYS A 92 -2.98 -10.57 7.61
N GLU A 93 -2.81 -11.58 8.47
CA GLU A 93 -3.81 -12.67 8.61
C GLU A 93 -5.23 -12.14 8.93
N PHE A 94 -5.33 -10.96 9.56
CA PHE A 94 -6.61 -10.32 9.90
C PHE A 94 -7.44 -9.85 8.67
N LEU A 95 -6.79 -9.50 7.54
CA LEU A 95 -7.52 -9.05 6.33
C LEU A 95 -8.23 -10.19 5.61
N ARG A 96 -7.71 -11.43 5.67
CA ARG A 96 -8.34 -12.57 4.98
C ARG A 96 -9.67 -12.97 5.59
N LEU A 97 -9.78 -12.94 6.92
CA LEU A 97 -11.01 -13.29 7.63
C LEU A 97 -12.07 -12.18 7.54
N PHE A 98 -11.67 -10.90 7.67
CA PHE A 98 -12.63 -9.80 7.73
C PHE A 98 -13.13 -9.34 6.34
N VAL A 99 -12.27 -9.34 5.32
CA VAL A 99 -12.66 -8.95 3.95
C VAL A 99 -13.44 -10.08 3.25
N GLY A 100 -13.13 -11.35 3.54
CA GLY A 100 -13.90 -12.49 3.03
C GLY A 100 -15.37 -12.46 3.47
N LEU A 101 -15.65 -12.12 4.73
CA LEU A 101 -17.02 -11.97 5.22
C LEU A 101 -17.70 -10.70 4.69
N LYS A 102 -16.98 -9.58 4.50
CA LYS A 102 -17.54 -8.32 4.00
C LYS A 102 -17.86 -8.37 2.50
N ALA A 103 -17.09 -9.14 1.70
CA ALA A 103 -17.40 -9.43 0.29
C ALA A 103 -18.64 -10.33 0.16
N LEU A 104 -18.81 -11.32 1.05
CA LEU A 104 -20.04 -12.10 1.12
C LEU A 104 -21.24 -11.22 1.54
N LEU A 105 -21.09 -10.35 2.55
CA LEU A 105 -22.18 -9.47 3.01
C LEU A 105 -22.58 -8.39 1.98
N LEU A 106 -21.66 -7.92 1.13
CA LEU A 106 -21.93 -7.00 0.03
C LEU A 106 -22.59 -7.69 -1.18
N PHE A 107 -22.47 -9.01 -1.32
CA PHE A 107 -23.15 -9.83 -2.34
C PHE A 107 -24.48 -10.47 -1.86
N LEU A 108 -24.78 -10.42 -0.56
CA LEU A 108 -25.96 -11.03 0.07
C LEU A 108 -27.00 -10.03 0.60
N LYS A 109 -26.84 -8.73 0.35
CA LYS A 109 -28.01 -7.84 0.35
C LYS A 109 -28.69 -7.93 -1.04
N PRO A 110 -30.03 -7.99 -1.10
CA PRO A 110 -30.75 -8.20 -2.35
C PRO A 110 -30.44 -7.13 -3.39
#